data_AF-A0AAX3SRH1-F1
#
_entry.id   AF-A0AAX3SRH1-F1
#
_cell.length_a   1.000
_cell.length_b   1.000
_cell.length_c   1.000
_cell.angle_alpha   90.00
_cell.angle_beta   90.00
_cell.angle_gamma   90.00
#
_symmetry.space_group_name_H-M   'P 1'
#
loop_
_entity.id
_entity.type
_entity.pdbx_description
1 polymer ?
#
loop_
_entity_poly.entity_id
_entity_poly.type
_entity_poly.pdbx_seq_one_letter_code
_entity_poly.pdbx_strand_id
1 'polypeptide(L)'
;MIRRPLRAHRPHRPASLRQRGVYALEWAIIFPVFFALLYACISYGLAFLVRESMQAAAEDAARATLRYQTSRSARLDAARSLVQQRLDWLPADLRPTAGSIDVRICRLQNSELCSATLTCGVLVAERCMVRVGFTIPYGTSPIAPALPGFGLVMPTTLTASASIMVDRGGL
;
A
#
# COMPACT_ATOMS: atom_id res chain seq x y z
N MET A 1 -58.18 -43.40 -68.17
CA MET A 1 -57.08 -43.68 -67.22
C MET A 1 -56.03 -42.58 -67.35
N ILE A 2 -55.91 -41.68 -66.38
CA ILE A 2 -54.95 -40.57 -66.40
C ILE A 2 -54.07 -40.71 -65.16
N ARG A 3 -52.81 -41.15 -65.35
CA ARG A 3 -51.83 -41.29 -64.26
C ARG A 3 -51.22 -39.92 -63.96
N ARG A 4 -51.51 -39.36 -62.78
CA ARG A 4 -50.83 -38.18 -62.23
C ARG A 4 -49.42 -38.57 -61.74
N PRO A 5 -48.37 -37.78 -62.01
CA PRO A 5 -47.05 -38.05 -61.46
C PRO A 5 -46.99 -37.64 -59.98
N LEU A 6 -46.46 -38.52 -59.14
CA LEU A 6 -46.20 -38.25 -57.73
C LEU A 6 -45.01 -37.29 -57.61
N ARG A 7 -45.25 -36.14 -57.00
CA ARG A 7 -44.24 -35.11 -56.74
C ARG A 7 -43.37 -35.58 -55.57
N ALA A 8 -42.12 -35.94 -55.86
CA ALA A 8 -41.17 -36.34 -54.83
C ALA A 8 -40.89 -35.18 -53.87
N HIS A 9 -41.30 -35.33 -52.62
CA HIS A 9 -40.90 -34.44 -51.53
C HIS A 9 -39.44 -34.73 -51.17
N ARG A 10 -38.53 -33.81 -51.49
CA ARG A 10 -37.16 -33.86 -50.99
C ARG A 10 -37.19 -33.53 -49.50
N PRO A 11 -36.69 -34.41 -48.61
CA PRO A 11 -36.57 -34.06 -47.20
C PRO A 11 -35.51 -32.96 -47.05
N HIS A 12 -35.90 -31.82 -46.48
CA HIS A 12 -34.94 -30.85 -45.98
C HIS A 12 -34.14 -31.51 -44.86
N ARG A 13 -32.87 -31.85 -45.11
CA ARG A 13 -31.94 -32.17 -44.03
C ARG A 13 -31.79 -30.90 -43.19
N PRO A 14 -32.11 -30.91 -41.88
CA PRO A 14 -31.78 -29.79 -41.03
C PRO A 14 -30.26 -29.68 -41.04
N ALA A 15 -29.74 -28.58 -41.59
CA ALA A 15 -28.36 -28.23 -41.38
C ALA A 15 -28.18 -28.11 -39.87
N SER A 16 -27.37 -28.99 -39.28
CA SER A 16 -26.97 -28.84 -37.90
C SER A 16 -26.26 -27.49 -37.81
N LEU A 17 -26.97 -26.49 -37.29
CA LEU A 17 -26.38 -25.22 -36.91
C LEU A 17 -25.34 -25.57 -35.85
N ARG A 18 -24.08 -25.66 -36.27
CA ARG A 18 -22.95 -25.79 -35.35
C ARG A 18 -23.07 -24.59 -34.40
N GLN A 19 -23.52 -24.85 -33.18
CA GLN A 19 -23.55 -23.88 -32.07
C GLN A 19 -22.11 -23.52 -31.69
N ARG A 20 -21.45 -22.75 -32.56
CA ARG A 20 -20.16 -22.12 -32.34
C ARG A 20 -20.44 -20.80 -31.66
N GLY A 21 -20.68 -20.83 -30.35
CA GLY A 21 -21.01 -19.62 -29.58
C GLY A 21 -21.19 -19.84 -28.09
N VAL A 22 -21.46 -21.08 -27.64
CA VAL A 22 -21.59 -21.39 -26.20
C VAL A 22 -20.30 -21.05 -25.44
N TYR A 23 -19.14 -21.35 -26.04
CA TYR A 23 -17.83 -20.96 -25.49
C TYR A 23 -17.68 -19.44 -25.32
N ALA A 24 -18.23 -18.62 -26.22
CA ALA A 24 -18.12 -17.17 -26.11
C ALA A 24 -18.92 -16.64 -24.91
N LEU A 25 -20.05 -17.27 -24.59
CA LEU A 25 -20.89 -16.89 -23.46
C LEU A 25 -20.26 -17.27 -22.11
N GLU A 26 -19.61 -18.43 -22.04
CA GLU A 26 -18.86 -18.87 -20.86
C GLU A 26 -17.68 -17.93 -20.55
N TRP A 27 -16.91 -17.57 -21.59
CA TRP A 27 -15.82 -16.60 -21.46
C TRP A 27 -16.30 -15.19 -21.08
N ALA A 28 -17.50 -14.78 -21.53
CA ALA A 28 -18.07 -13.49 -21.18
C ALA A 28 -18.35 -13.31 -19.67
N ILE A 29 -18.57 -14.41 -18.94
CA ILE A 29 -18.80 -14.38 -17.48
C ILE A 29 -17.48 -14.60 -16.71
N ILE A 30 -16.62 -15.52 -17.17
CA ILE A 30 -15.36 -15.82 -16.49
C ILE A 30 -14.40 -14.62 -16.58
N PHE A 31 -14.34 -13.95 -17.73
CA PHE A 31 -13.38 -12.86 -17.95
C PHE A 31 -13.54 -11.69 -16.96
N PRO A 32 -14.73 -11.10 -16.74
CA PRO A 32 -14.88 -10.02 -15.76
C PRO A 32 -14.54 -10.44 -14.34
N VAL A 33 -14.90 -11.67 -13.93
CA VAL A 33 -14.62 -12.17 -12.57
C VAL A 33 -13.13 -12.38 -12.38
N PHE A 34 -12.46 -13.06 -13.33
CA PHE A 34 -11.02 -13.27 -13.28
C PHE A 34 -10.26 -11.93 -13.31
N PHE A 35 -10.67 -11.01 -14.17
CA PHE A 35 -10.08 -9.68 -14.26
C PHE A 35 -10.25 -8.91 -12.94
N ALA A 36 -11.43 -8.95 -12.32
CA ALA A 36 -11.67 -8.29 -11.03
C ALA A 36 -10.79 -8.88 -9.92
N LEU A 37 -10.64 -10.21 -9.84
CA LEU A 37 -9.77 -10.86 -8.86
C LEU A 37 -8.30 -10.52 -9.09
N LEU A 38 -7.82 -10.60 -10.33
CA LEU A 38 -6.45 -10.24 -10.68
C LEU A 38 -6.18 -8.76 -10.33
N TYR A 39 -7.11 -7.88 -10.70
CA TYR A 39 -7.02 -6.45 -10.41
C TYR A 39 -6.98 -6.16 -8.92
N ALA A 40 -7.83 -6.84 -8.14
CA ALA A 40 -7.85 -6.73 -6.69
C ALA A 40 -6.50 -7.16 -6.10
N CYS A 41 -5.98 -8.34 -6.50
CA CYS A 41 -4.69 -8.83 -6.05
C CYS A 41 -3.55 -7.85 -6.35
N ILE A 42 -3.49 -7.29 -7.57
CA ILE A 42 -2.46 -6.32 -7.96
C ILE A 42 -2.60 -5.03 -7.15
N SER A 43 -3.80 -4.47 -7.06
CA SER A 43 -4.05 -3.18 -6.41
C SER A 43 -3.76 -3.25 -4.91
N TYR A 44 -4.21 -4.32 -4.25
CA TYR A 44 -3.93 -4.56 -2.84
C TYR A 44 -2.47 -4.92 -2.59
N GLY A 45 -1.88 -5.73 -3.46
CA GLY A 45 -0.45 -6.07 -3.38
C GLY A 45 0.41 -4.82 -3.43
N LEU A 46 0.04 -3.85 -4.27
CA LEU A 46 0.73 -2.57 -4.38
C LEU A 46 0.54 -1.67 -3.15
N ALA A 47 -0.69 -1.55 -2.64
CA ALA A 47 -0.96 -0.81 -1.40
C ALA A 47 -0.22 -1.42 -0.19
N PHE A 48 -0.17 -2.76 -0.13
CA PHE A 48 0.58 -3.48 0.89
C PHE A 48 2.09 -3.27 0.75
N LEU A 49 2.63 -3.31 -0.48
CA LEU A 49 4.03 -3.00 -0.76
C LEU A 49 4.41 -1.60 -0.28
N VAL A 50 3.56 -0.60 -0.54
CA VAL A 50 3.77 0.76 -0.03
C VAL A 50 3.83 0.76 1.49
N ARG A 51 2.84 0.16 2.17
CA ARG A 51 2.81 0.11 3.63
C ARG A 51 4.05 -0.56 4.23
N GLU A 52 4.49 -1.66 3.65
CA GLU A 52 5.69 -2.37 4.08
C GLU A 52 6.95 -1.53 3.87
N SER A 53 7.06 -0.86 2.71
CA SER A 53 8.19 0.05 2.44
C SER A 53 8.23 1.23 3.42
N MET A 54 7.07 1.77 3.81
CA MET A 54 6.98 2.84 4.81
C MET A 54 7.44 2.34 6.18
N GLN A 55 7.06 1.12 6.56
CA GLN A 55 7.46 0.53 7.84
C GLN A 55 8.97 0.27 7.88
N ALA A 56 9.53 -0.31 6.81
CA ALA A 56 10.98 -0.48 6.66
C ALA A 56 11.73 0.88 6.72
N ALA A 57 11.20 1.90 6.06
CA ALA A 57 11.75 3.25 6.11
C ALA A 57 11.70 3.85 7.53
N ALA A 58 10.61 3.64 8.27
CA ALA A 58 10.48 4.08 9.67
C ALA A 58 11.51 3.39 10.57
N GLU A 59 11.72 2.08 10.40
CA GLU A 59 12.74 1.34 11.16
C GLU A 59 14.15 1.82 10.85
N ASP A 60 14.48 2.02 9.58
CA ASP A 60 15.79 2.52 9.18
C ASP A 60 16.03 3.94 9.69
N ALA A 61 15.01 4.80 9.66
CA ALA A 61 15.07 6.13 10.25
C ALA A 61 15.24 6.08 11.77
N ALA A 62 14.56 5.17 12.47
CA ALA A 62 14.75 4.97 13.90
C ALA A 62 16.21 4.57 14.19
N ARG A 63 16.78 3.62 13.44
CA ARG A 63 18.19 3.23 13.55
C ARG A 63 19.14 4.39 13.22
N ALA A 64 18.78 5.26 12.27
CA ALA A 64 19.58 6.43 11.92
C ALA A 64 19.67 7.45 13.07
N THR A 65 18.68 7.53 13.96
CA THR A 65 18.73 8.45 15.11
C THR A 65 19.81 8.09 16.14
N LEU A 66 20.26 6.83 16.18
CA LEU A 66 21.36 6.39 17.04
C LEU A 66 22.73 6.69 16.45
N ARG A 67 22.81 7.06 15.16
CA ARG A 67 24.08 7.43 14.53
C ARG A 67 24.56 8.76 15.11
N TYR A 68 25.86 8.85 15.36
CA TYR A 68 26.46 10.08 15.87
C TYR A 68 26.27 11.24 14.87
N GLN A 69 25.78 12.37 15.36
CA GLN A 69 25.76 13.66 14.66
C GLN A 69 26.16 14.76 15.63
N THR A 70 26.57 15.89 15.06
CA THR A 70 27.06 17.09 15.77
C THR A 70 26.03 17.71 16.72
N SER A 71 24.73 17.57 16.42
CA SER A 71 23.65 18.08 17.25
C SER A 71 22.44 17.14 17.23
N ARG A 72 21.58 17.24 18.24
CA ARG A 72 20.35 16.45 18.33
C ARG A 72 19.39 16.74 17.18
N SER A 73 19.24 18.01 16.79
CA SER A 73 18.42 18.39 15.62
C SER A 73 18.94 17.76 14.34
N ALA A 74 20.27 17.77 14.12
CA ALA A 74 20.88 17.12 12.96
C ALA A 74 20.61 15.61 12.91
N ARG A 75 20.50 14.92 14.06
CA ARG A 75 20.09 13.49 14.11
C ARG A 75 18.66 13.29 13.63
N LEU A 76 17.74 14.14 14.09
CA LEU A 76 16.33 14.07 13.70
C LEU A 76 16.17 14.39 12.21
N ASP A 77 16.89 15.39 11.71
CA ASP A 77 16.86 15.76 10.29
C ASP A 77 17.47 14.68 9.40
N ALA A 78 18.57 14.04 9.83
CA ALA A 78 19.15 12.90 9.12
C ALA A 78 18.19 11.71 9.03
N ALA A 79 17.39 11.47 10.07
CA ALA A 79 16.35 10.44 10.04
C ALA A 79 15.22 10.79 9.07
N ARG A 80 14.78 12.06 9.04
CA ARG A 80 13.78 12.54 8.06
C ARG A 80 14.28 12.41 6.62
N SER A 81 15.52 12.82 6.34
CA SER A 81 16.09 12.69 5.00
C SER A 81 16.21 11.24 4.55
N LEU A 82 16.48 10.31 5.49
CA LEU A 82 16.54 8.89 5.17
C LEU A 82 15.16 8.34 4.77
N VAL A 83 14.08 8.71 5.47
CA VAL A 83 12.71 8.34 5.06
C VAL A 83 12.43 8.84 3.64
N GLN A 84 12.76 10.09 3.34
CA GLN A 84 12.57 10.67 2.00
C GLN A 84 13.35 9.90 0.94
N GLN A 85 14.62 9.55 1.21
CA GLN A 85 15.45 8.78 0.30
C GLN A 85 14.89 7.35 0.08
N ARG A 86 14.39 6.69 1.13
CA ARG A 86 13.80 5.34 1.04
C ARG A 86 12.49 5.33 0.26
N LEU A 87 11.74 6.41 0.30
CA LEU A 87 10.42 6.55 -0.34
C LEU A 87 10.45 7.38 -1.63
N ASP A 88 11.63 7.71 -2.15
CA ASP A 88 11.77 8.49 -3.40
C ASP A 88 11.23 7.72 -4.62
N TRP A 89 11.10 6.40 -4.55
CA TRP A 89 10.47 5.62 -5.62
C TRP A 89 8.97 5.87 -5.77
N LEU A 90 8.30 6.42 -4.74
CA LEU A 90 6.86 6.73 -4.81
C LEU A 90 6.60 7.91 -5.76
N PRO A 91 5.39 8.01 -6.34
CA PRO A 91 4.95 9.22 -7.04
C PRO A 91 4.99 10.45 -6.13
N ALA A 92 5.23 11.64 -6.70
CA ALA A 92 5.40 12.89 -5.97
C ALA A 92 4.26 13.17 -4.96
N ASP A 93 3.00 12.88 -5.33
CA ASP A 93 1.82 13.09 -4.49
C ASP A 93 1.80 12.23 -3.23
N LEU A 94 2.48 11.08 -3.26
CA LEU A 94 2.55 10.13 -2.15
C LEU A 94 3.87 10.24 -1.38
N ARG A 95 4.80 11.10 -1.79
CA ARG A 95 6.10 11.25 -1.10
C ARG A 95 5.90 12.01 0.21
N PRO A 96 6.35 11.48 1.36
CA PRO A 96 6.30 12.23 2.61
C PRO A 96 7.29 13.40 2.57
N THR A 97 6.84 14.55 3.06
CA THR A 97 7.70 15.74 3.21
C THR A 97 8.33 15.71 4.61
N ALA A 98 9.48 16.36 4.80
CA ALA A 98 10.14 16.43 6.11
C ALA A 98 9.21 16.88 7.25
N GLY A 99 8.25 17.77 6.98
CA GLY A 99 7.25 18.23 7.95
C GLY A 99 6.15 17.21 8.29
N SER A 100 5.87 16.23 7.42
CA SER A 100 4.91 15.16 7.73
C SER A 100 5.54 13.99 8.47
N ILE A 101 6.88 13.98 8.59
CA ILE A 101 7.64 12.93 9.28
C ILE A 101 7.88 13.36 10.71
N ASP A 102 7.16 12.71 11.61
CA ASP A 102 7.26 12.94 13.02
C ASP A 102 8.38 12.09 13.63
N VAL A 103 9.44 12.76 14.09
CA VAL A 103 10.54 12.13 14.83
C VAL A 103 10.59 12.79 16.19
N ARG A 104 10.15 12.08 17.23
CA ARG A 104 10.08 12.58 18.59
C ARG A 104 10.83 11.67 19.55
N ILE A 105 11.35 12.28 20.61
CA ILE A 105 11.97 11.58 21.73
C ILE A 105 10.91 11.53 22.84
N CYS A 106 10.58 10.33 23.30
CA CYS A 106 9.53 10.09 24.27
C CYS A 106 10.07 9.33 25.47
N ARG A 107 9.48 9.51 26.66
CA ARG A 107 9.83 8.68 27.82
C ARG A 107 9.33 7.26 27.65
N LEU A 108 10.10 6.29 28.12
CA LEU A 108 9.76 4.88 28.02
C LEU A 108 8.53 4.51 28.88
N GLN A 109 8.36 5.18 30.03
CA GLN A 109 7.22 4.93 30.94
C GLN A 109 5.92 5.60 30.50
N ASN A 110 5.99 6.63 29.65
CA ASN A 110 4.82 7.37 29.18
C ASN A 110 5.05 7.86 27.75
N SER A 111 4.41 7.20 26.79
CA SER A 111 4.50 7.51 25.36
C SER A 111 3.84 8.83 24.96
N GLU A 112 3.08 9.47 25.86
CA GLU A 112 2.49 10.79 25.63
C GLU A 112 3.50 11.91 25.94
N LEU A 113 4.52 11.62 26.76
CA LEU A 113 5.57 12.59 27.10
C LEU A 113 6.67 12.57 26.03
N CYS A 114 6.37 13.20 24.89
CA CYS A 114 7.29 13.37 23.78
C CYS A 114 7.73 14.84 23.66
N SER A 115 9.04 15.09 23.59
CA SER A 115 9.59 16.42 23.32
C SER A 115 10.95 16.33 22.64
N ALA A 116 11.23 17.26 21.71
CA ALA A 116 12.55 17.37 21.07
C ALA A 116 13.67 17.77 22.07
N THR A 117 13.31 18.42 23.17
CA THR A 117 14.24 18.89 24.21
C THR A 117 14.29 17.98 25.42
N LEU A 118 13.60 16.84 25.38
CA LEU A 118 13.56 15.91 26.50
C LEU A 118 14.97 15.41 26.85
N THR A 119 15.34 15.52 28.12
CA THR A 119 16.63 15.02 28.62
C THR A 119 16.46 13.58 29.08
N CYS A 120 17.32 12.71 28.56
CA CYS A 120 17.28 11.28 28.83
C CYS A 120 18.30 10.94 29.92
N GLY A 121 17.81 10.35 31.00
CA GLY A 121 18.62 10.00 32.16
C GLY A 121 18.97 8.52 32.23
N VAL A 122 19.70 8.15 33.27
CA VAL A 122 20.21 6.77 33.49
C VAL A 122 19.28 5.91 34.35
N LEU A 123 18.36 6.58 35.06
CA LEU A 123 17.30 5.98 35.86
C LEU A 123 16.23 5.38 34.96
N VAL A 124 15.56 4.30 35.40
CA VAL A 124 14.50 3.62 34.62
C VAL A 124 13.36 4.59 34.25
N ALA A 125 13.04 5.53 35.15
CA ALA A 125 12.01 6.55 34.94
C ALA A 125 12.39 7.64 33.92
N GLU A 126 13.67 7.75 33.59
CA GLU A 126 14.23 8.79 32.71
C GLU A 126 14.73 8.22 31.39
N ARG A 127 14.56 6.91 31.16
CA ARG A 127 14.89 6.27 29.89
C ARG A 127 13.99 6.81 28.77
N CYS A 128 14.61 7.05 27.62
CA CYS A 128 13.92 7.51 26.44
C CYS A 128 13.86 6.45 25.35
N MET A 129 12.84 6.58 24.51
CA MET A 129 12.76 5.95 23.20
C MET A 129 12.59 7.05 22.15
N VAL A 130 13.14 6.84 20.97
CA VAL A 130 12.80 7.65 19.80
C VAL A 130 11.65 6.97 19.09
N ARG A 131 10.60 7.72 18.78
CA ARG A 131 9.49 7.29 17.93
C ARG A 131 9.55 8.05 16.61
N VAL A 132 9.55 7.29 15.52
CA VAL A 132 9.40 7.77 14.16
C VAL A 132 8.01 7.37 13.70
N GLY A 133 7.22 8.31 13.20
CA GLY A 133 5.88 8.03 12.67
C GLY A 133 5.50 9.00 11.56
N PHE A 134 4.79 8.51 10.55
CA PHE A 134 4.25 9.37 9.49
C PHE A 134 3.06 8.71 8.80
N THR A 135 2.25 9.55 8.17
CA THR A 135 1.00 9.15 7.50
C THR A 135 0.99 9.70 6.08
N ILE A 136 0.59 8.87 5.13
CA ILE A 136 0.44 9.23 3.72
C ILE A 136 -1.04 9.10 3.32
N PRO A 137 -1.66 10.13 2.71
CA PRO A 137 -3.05 10.11 2.27
C PRO A 137 -3.22 9.32 0.96
N TYR A 138 -3.11 7.99 1.03
CA TYR A 138 -3.15 7.09 -0.14
C TYR A 138 -4.46 7.18 -0.95
N GLY A 139 -5.59 7.48 -0.31
CA GLY A 139 -6.89 7.56 -0.97
C GLY A 139 -7.05 8.74 -1.95
N THR A 140 -6.19 9.76 -1.86
CA THR A 140 -6.24 10.94 -2.75
C THR A 140 -5.56 10.69 -4.10
N SER A 141 -4.45 9.94 -4.07
CA SER A 141 -3.67 9.58 -5.26
C SER A 141 -3.23 8.11 -5.18
N PRO A 142 -4.16 7.13 -5.26
CA PRO A 142 -3.79 5.71 -5.20
C PRO A 142 -2.96 5.30 -6.41
N ILE A 143 -1.99 4.40 -6.24
CA ILE A 143 -1.10 4.00 -7.34
C ILE A 143 -1.86 3.18 -8.40
N ALA A 144 -2.84 2.38 -7.97
CA ALA A 144 -3.76 1.71 -8.86
C ALA A 144 -5.02 2.58 -9.03
N PRO A 145 -5.48 2.84 -10.28
CA PRO A 145 -6.66 3.67 -10.52
C PRO A 145 -7.91 3.08 -9.85
N ALA A 146 -8.78 3.92 -9.28
CA ALA A 146 -10.04 3.41 -8.74
C ALA A 146 -10.93 2.91 -9.90
N LEU A 147 -11.28 1.62 -9.91
CA LEU A 147 -12.31 1.12 -10.81
C LEU A 147 -13.68 1.59 -10.33
N PRO A 148 -14.57 2.04 -11.24
CA PRO A 148 -15.93 2.41 -10.87
C PRO A 148 -16.64 1.23 -10.18
N GLY A 149 -17.21 1.47 -9.00
CA GLY A 149 -17.86 0.44 -8.17
C GLY A 149 -16.93 -0.31 -7.19
N PHE A 150 -15.60 -0.19 -7.31
CA PHE A 150 -14.63 -0.86 -6.43
C PHE A 150 -13.85 0.08 -5.50
N GLY A 151 -14.13 1.39 -5.51
CA GLY A 151 -13.42 2.42 -4.72
C GLY A 151 -13.57 2.31 -3.19
N LEU A 152 -14.49 1.48 -2.68
CA LEU A 152 -14.72 1.27 -1.24
C LEU A 152 -13.70 0.32 -0.58
N VAL A 153 -12.86 -0.31 -1.39
CA VAL A 153 -12.08 -1.48 -1.00
C VAL A 153 -10.62 -1.09 -0.67
N MET A 154 -10.22 0.16 -0.89
CA MET A 154 -8.85 0.64 -0.62
C MET A 154 -8.76 1.48 0.66
N PRO A 155 -7.65 1.37 1.42
CA PRO A 155 -7.42 2.23 2.58
C PRO A 155 -7.24 3.69 2.15
N THR A 156 -7.85 4.62 2.89
CA THR A 156 -7.75 6.06 2.62
C THR A 156 -6.43 6.66 3.09
N THR A 157 -5.81 6.07 4.11
CA THR A 157 -4.53 6.52 4.68
C THR A 157 -3.65 5.32 5.01
N LEU A 158 -2.35 5.47 4.77
CA LEU A 158 -1.33 4.52 5.19
C LEU A 158 -0.49 5.16 6.30
N THR A 159 -0.27 4.42 7.38
CA THR A 159 0.48 4.88 8.55
C THR A 159 1.64 3.93 8.80
N ALA A 160 2.83 4.48 9.08
CA ALA A 160 3.98 3.70 9.53
C ALA A 160 4.54 4.29 10.81
N SER A 161 5.03 3.42 11.70
CA SER A 161 5.64 3.85 12.94
C SER A 161 6.66 2.83 13.43
N ALA A 162 7.80 3.33 13.89
CA ALA A 162 8.85 2.54 14.52
C ALA A 162 9.35 3.28 15.78
N SER A 163 9.76 2.52 16.79
CA SER A 163 10.39 3.10 17.97
C SER A 163 11.61 2.30 18.39
N ILE A 164 12.66 3.00 18.80
CA ILE A 164 13.90 2.40 19.28
C ILE A 164 14.27 2.98 20.65
N MET A 165 14.73 2.11 21.55
CA MET A 165 15.23 2.55 22.84
C MET A 165 16.63 3.14 22.65
N VAL A 166 16.87 4.29 23.30
CA VAL A 166 18.17 4.95 23.28
C VAL A 166 18.99 4.46 24.47
N ASP A 167 20.21 4.00 24.22
CA ASP A 167 21.11 3.58 25.30
C ASP A 167 21.59 4.79 26.14
N ARG A 168 22.00 4.52 27.38
CA ARG A 168 22.33 5.53 28.40
C ARG A 168 23.24 6.64 27.85
N GLY A 169 22.77 7.88 27.88
CA GLY A 169 23.52 9.08 27.47
C GLY A 169 23.43 9.43 25.98
N GLY A 170 22.59 8.74 25.21
CA GLY A 170 22.65 8.73 23.75
C GLY A 170 21.79 9.72 22.97
N LEU A 171 21.48 10.95 23.42
CA LEU A 171 20.82 11.97 22.58
C LEU A 171 21.13 13.41 22.99
#